data_AF-A0A2V2SZX0-F1
#
_entry.id   AF-A0A2V2SZX0-F1
#
_cell.length_a   1.000
_cell.length_b   1.000
_cell.length_c   1.000
_cell.angle_alpha   90.00
_cell.angle_beta   90.00
_cell.angle_gamma   90.00
#
_symmetry.space_group_name_H-M   'P 1'
#
loop_
_entity.id
_entity.type
_entity.pdbx_description
1 polymer ?
#
loop_
_entity_poly.entity_id
_entity_poly.type
_entity_poly.pdbx_seq_one_letter_code
_entity_poly.pdbx_strand_id
1 'polypeptide(L)'
;SGAEVGCQGEVGSACAMAAAGLAEVLGASPEQVENAAEIGLEHNLGLTCDPVGGLVQVPCIERNAIAAVKAINAAQMALRGDGQH
;
A
#
# COMPACT_ATOMS: atom_id res chain seq x y z
N SER A 1 -1.18 -21.69 3.87
CA SER A 1 -0.67 -21.30 5.21
C SER A 1 -1.45 -20.08 5.71
N GLY A 2 -1.37 -19.64 6.98
CA GLY A 2 -2.12 -18.46 7.47
C GLY A 2 -1.64 -17.09 6.94
N ALA A 3 -0.49 -17.07 6.25
CA ALA A 3 0.12 -15.87 5.67
C ALA A 3 -0.17 -15.69 4.16
N GLU A 4 -0.83 -16.66 3.52
CA GLU A 4 -1.27 -16.57 2.13
C GLU A 4 -2.64 -15.89 2.07
N VAL A 5 -2.65 -14.59 1.77
CA VAL A 5 -3.85 -13.75 1.84
C VAL A 5 -4.22 -13.10 0.51
N GLY A 6 -3.66 -13.59 -0.61
CA GLY A 6 -3.83 -13.00 -1.94
C GLY A 6 -3.03 -11.71 -2.13
N CYS A 7 -3.27 -11.02 -3.25
CA CYS A 7 -2.49 -9.85 -3.73
C CYS A 7 -2.41 -8.67 -2.75
N GLN A 8 -3.32 -8.57 -1.78
CA GLN A 8 -3.21 -7.63 -0.66
C GLN A 8 -1.97 -7.90 0.22
N GLY A 9 -1.53 -9.15 0.32
CA GLY A 9 -0.35 -9.58 1.07
C GLY A 9 0.97 -9.30 0.33
N GLU A 10 0.95 -9.16 -1.00
CA GLU A 10 2.14 -8.81 -1.78
C GLU A 10 2.12 -7.34 -2.24
N VAL A 11 1.20 -6.94 -3.13
CA VAL A 11 1.15 -5.56 -3.65
C VAL A 11 0.57 -4.60 -2.63
N GLY A 12 -0.43 -5.04 -1.86
CA GLY A 12 -1.01 -4.23 -0.78
C GLY A 12 0.01 -3.93 0.33
N SER A 13 0.75 -4.95 0.78
CA SER A 13 1.82 -4.76 1.76
C SER A 13 2.97 -3.91 1.20
N ALA A 14 3.34 -4.06 -0.08
CA ALA A 14 4.33 -3.19 -0.73
C ALA A 14 3.88 -1.72 -0.77
N CYS A 15 2.61 -1.47 -1.09
CA CYS A 15 2.01 -0.13 -1.06
C CYS A 15 2.09 0.49 0.33
N ALA A 16 1.71 -0.25 1.37
CA ALA A 16 1.77 0.18 2.76
C ALA A 16 3.21 0.48 3.22
N MET A 17 4.16 -0.42 2.91
CA MET A 17 5.58 -0.23 3.23
C MET A 17 6.16 1.01 2.56
N ALA A 18 5.84 1.23 1.27
CA ALA A 18 6.30 2.40 0.54
C ALA A 18 5.68 3.70 1.07
N ALA A 19 4.40 3.69 1.45
CA ALA A 19 3.71 4.85 2.01
C ALA A 19 4.33 5.26 3.35
N ALA A 20 4.52 4.31 4.28
CA ALA A 20 5.18 4.56 5.56
C ALA A 20 6.63 5.04 5.38
N GLY A 21 7.41 4.38 4.52
CA GLY A 21 8.79 4.78 4.26
C GLY A 21 8.90 6.20 3.68
N LEU A 22 7.99 6.57 2.77
CA LEU A 22 7.94 7.92 2.24
C LEU A 22 7.49 8.95 3.29
N ALA A 23 6.50 8.63 4.12
CA ALA A 23 6.05 9.50 5.21
C ALA A 23 7.20 9.79 6.20
N GLU A 24 7.94 8.75 6.61
CA GLU A 24 9.11 8.87 7.48
C GLU A 24 10.18 9.80 6.86
N VAL A 25 10.52 9.58 5.57
CA VAL A 25 11.50 10.41 4.85
C VAL A 25 11.06 11.89 4.77
N LEU A 26 9.76 12.16 4.78
CA LEU A 26 9.18 13.50 4.75
C LEU A 26 9.01 14.12 6.15
N GLY A 27 9.44 13.44 7.22
CA GLY A 27 9.42 13.96 8.58
C GLY A 27 8.08 13.80 9.30
N ALA A 28 7.29 12.80 8.92
CA ALA A 28 6.06 12.43 9.62
C ALA A 28 6.32 11.99 11.07
N SER A 29 5.32 12.15 11.96
CA SER A 29 5.34 11.50 13.27
C SER A 29 5.12 9.98 13.14
N PRO A 30 5.45 9.17 14.16
CA PRO A 30 5.14 7.74 14.15
C PRO A 30 3.66 7.44 13.85
N GLU A 31 2.73 8.23 14.39
CA GLU A 31 1.29 8.09 14.15
C GLU A 31 0.93 8.37 12.69
N GLN A 32 1.55 9.36 12.06
CA GLN A 32 1.37 9.66 10.63
C GLN A 32 2.03 8.59 9.73
N VAL A 33 3.15 7.98 10.15
CA VAL A 33 3.75 6.84 9.44
C VAL A 33 2.82 5.64 9.46
N GLU A 34 2.25 5.33 10.62
CA GLU A 34 1.22 4.29 10.75
C GLU A 34 -0.01 4.62 9.90
N ASN A 35 -0.44 5.89 9.85
CA ASN A 35 -1.55 6.35 9.02
C ASN A 35 -1.28 6.16 7.52
N ALA A 36 -0.10 6.52 7.07
CA ALA A 36 0.29 6.30 5.68
C ALA A 36 0.30 4.80 5.32
N ALA A 37 0.81 3.93 6.19
CA ALA A 37 0.77 2.48 6.00
C ALA A 37 -0.66 1.94 5.98
N GLU A 38 -1.49 2.40 6.91
CA GLU A 38 -2.91 2.03 7.03
C GLU A 38 -3.66 2.37 5.75
N ILE A 39 -3.67 3.63 5.31
CA ILE A 39 -4.32 4.07 4.06
C ILE A 39 -3.78 3.25 2.88
N GLY A 40 -2.46 3.05 2.83
CA GLY A 40 -1.81 2.28 1.77
C GLY A 40 -2.30 0.83 1.71
N LEU A 41 -2.55 0.19 2.85
CA LEU A 41 -3.09 -1.17 2.92
C LEU A 41 -4.60 -1.21 2.67
N GLU A 42 -5.35 -0.27 3.26
CA GLU A 42 -6.82 -0.14 3.16
C GLU A 42 -7.27 -0.17 1.70
N HIS A 43 -6.59 0.60 0.85
CA HIS A 43 -6.89 0.71 -0.57
C HIS A 43 -6.51 -0.55 -1.39
N ASN A 44 -6.11 -1.63 -0.74
CA ASN A 44 -5.82 -2.93 -1.35
C ASN A 44 -6.54 -4.10 -0.63
N LEU A 45 -7.39 -3.84 0.37
CA LEU A 45 -8.11 -4.89 1.09
C LEU A 45 -9.04 -5.70 0.16
N GLY A 46 -9.00 -7.02 0.31
CA GLY A 46 -9.78 -7.96 -0.51
C GLY A 46 -9.16 -8.26 -1.88
N LEU A 47 -7.98 -7.72 -2.20
CA LEU A 47 -7.35 -7.96 -3.48
C LEU A 47 -6.83 -9.40 -3.59
N THR A 48 -7.49 -10.20 -4.41
CA THR A 48 -7.13 -11.61 -4.66
C THR A 48 -5.96 -11.74 -5.65
N CYS A 49 -5.32 -12.91 -5.65
CA CYS A 49 -4.29 -13.27 -6.63
C CYS A 49 -4.85 -14.28 -7.63
N ASP A 50 -5.35 -13.78 -8.77
CA ASP A 50 -5.84 -14.59 -9.90
C ASP A 50 -5.38 -13.96 -11.23
N PRO A 51 -4.09 -14.12 -11.58
CA PRO A 51 -3.52 -13.49 -12.77
C PRO A 51 -3.88 -14.26 -14.06
N VAL A 52 -3.97 -13.52 -15.18
CA VAL A 52 -4.30 -14.09 -16.49
C VAL A 52 -3.26 -15.13 -16.89
N GLY A 53 -3.73 -16.36 -17.13
CA GLY A 53 -2.87 -17.48 -17.53
C GLY A 53 -1.85 -17.90 -16.46
N GLY A 54 -2.00 -17.49 -15.20
CA GLY A 54 -1.03 -17.74 -14.14
C GLY A 54 0.27 -16.93 -14.27
N LEU A 55 0.30 -15.93 -15.16
CA LEU A 55 1.51 -15.15 -15.48
C LEU A 55 1.60 -13.88 -14.66
N VAL A 56 2.82 -13.47 -14.29
CA VAL A 56 3.08 -12.20 -13.58
C VAL A 56 3.11 -11.02 -14.56
N GLN A 57 1.98 -10.80 -15.24
CA GLN A 57 1.82 -9.75 -16.25
C GLN A 57 0.53 -8.97 -15.99
N VAL A 58 -0.62 -9.58 -16.29
CA VAL A 58 -1.94 -8.98 -16.08
C VAL A 58 -2.61 -9.68 -14.90
N PRO A 59 -3.07 -8.97 -13.86
CA PRO A 59 -3.04 -7.52 -13.64
C PRO A 59 -1.79 -7.01 -12.88
N CYS A 60 -0.76 -7.85 -12.71
CA CYS A 60 0.36 -7.58 -11.81
C CYS A 60 1.14 -6.29 -12.12
N ILE A 61 1.32 -5.96 -13.41
CA ILE A 61 2.06 -4.78 -13.86
C ILE A 61 1.28 -3.51 -13.51
N GLU A 62 0.01 -3.39 -13.92
CA GLU A 62 -0.78 -2.21 -13.58
C GLU A 62 -1.02 -2.06 -12.07
N ARG A 63 -1.11 -3.19 -11.33
CA ARG A 63 -1.23 -3.16 -9.87
C ARG A 63 -0.02 -2.50 -9.22
N ASN A 64 1.20 -2.77 -9.67
CA ASN A 64 2.40 -2.10 -9.15
C ASN A 64 2.40 -0.59 -9.47
N ALA A 65 2.05 -0.22 -10.70
CA ALA A 65 1.97 1.18 -11.09
C ALA A 65 0.95 1.97 -10.24
N ILE A 66 -0.25 1.40 -10.05
CA ILE A 66 -1.30 2.00 -9.23
C ILE A 66 -0.90 2.04 -7.75
N ALA A 67 -0.28 0.98 -7.23
CA ALA A 67 0.20 0.91 -5.85
C ALA A 67 1.25 2.00 -5.55
N ALA A 68 2.18 2.25 -6.48
CA ALA A 68 3.16 3.32 -6.31
C ALA A 68 2.49 4.71 -6.19
N VAL A 69 1.48 4.98 -7.02
CA VAL A 69 0.71 6.24 -6.94
C VAL A 69 -0.09 6.32 -5.64
N LYS A 70 -0.72 5.22 -5.23
CA LYS A 70 -1.45 5.13 -3.96
C LYS A 70 -0.53 5.39 -2.77
N ALA A 71 0.69 4.85 -2.76
CA ALA A 71 1.64 5.06 -1.67
C ALA A 71 2.04 6.53 -1.51
N ILE A 72 2.27 7.24 -2.62
CA ILE A 72 2.55 8.69 -2.61
C ILE A 72 1.33 9.46 -2.06
N ASN A 73 0.13 9.14 -2.54
CA ASN A 73 -1.09 9.81 -2.09
C ASN A 73 -1.35 9.54 -0.60
N ALA A 74 -1.17 8.30 -0.13
CA ALA A 74 -1.33 7.91 1.27
C ALA A 74 -0.37 8.69 2.18
N ALA A 75 0.91 8.77 1.84
CA ALA A 75 1.88 9.57 2.59
C ALA A 75 1.47 11.07 2.64
N GLN A 76 1.01 11.62 1.51
CA GLN A 76 0.54 13.02 1.46
C GLN A 76 -0.74 13.25 2.28
N MET A 77 -1.66 12.30 2.28
CA MET A 77 -2.89 12.37 3.08
C MET A 77 -2.55 12.35 4.57
N ALA A 78 -1.70 11.41 5.01
CA ALA A 78 -1.27 11.31 6.38
C ALA A 78 -0.54 12.57 6.89
N LEU A 79 0.37 13.14 6.08
CA LEU A 79 1.10 14.37 6.41
C LEU A 79 0.23 15.63 6.46
N ARG A 80 -0.91 15.64 5.74
CA ARG A 80 -1.87 16.75 5.79
C ARG A 80 -2.82 16.64 6.98
N GLY A 81 -3.02 15.44 7.50
CA GLY A 81 -3.70 15.20 8.76
C GLY A 81 -2.75 15.36 9.96
N ASP A 82 -3.31 15.23 11.15
CA ASP A 82 -2.58 15.19 12.42
C ASP A 82 -2.27 13.75 12.88
N GLY A 83 -2.44 12.77 11.99
CA GLY A 83 -2.23 11.35 12.30
C GLY A 83 -3.40 10.71 13.05
N GLN A 84 -4.55 11.38 13.20
CA GLN A 84 -5.78 10.72 13.67
C GLN A 84 -6.48 10.00 12.51
N HIS A 85 -6.96 8.79 12.81
CA HIS A 85 -7.64 7.86 11.90
C HIS A 85 -9.02 7.56 12.47
#